data_AF-A0A5D0IUC7-F1
#
_entry.id   AF-A0A5D0IUC7-F1
#
_cell.length_a   1.000
_cell.length_b   1.000
_cell.length_c   1.000
_cell.angle_alpha   90.00
_cell.angle_beta   90.00
_cell.angle_gamma   90.00
#
_symmetry.space_group_name_H-M   'P 1'
#
loop_
_entity.id
_entity.type
_entity.pdbx_description
1 polymer ?
#
loop_
_entity_poly.entity_id
_entity_poly.type
_entity_poly.pdbx_seq_one_letter_code
_entity_poly.pdbx_strand_id
1 'polypeptide(L)'
;MKREIIITADGSSTIHIPEWNEQYHSKHGAIQEAYHVFIKHGLHYIFNSEHSGSAQDELHEESLNTLSILEIGFGTGLNALITYVESGKLKIPINYVGVEGYPVSSEEITKLNYADELNVEASVFKELHYSTWEEEYQISDTFTLTKQEKFFDEIEDKEQFNLIYFDAFGARVQPELWTEAIFKKMFEALKDDGVLVTYSAKGSVRRAMQSVGFMVEKLPGPPGKREMLRGRKGG
;
A
#
# COMPACT_ATOMS: atom_id res chain seq x y z
N MET A 1 10.47 22.38 -0.93
CA MET A 1 10.16 21.78 -2.24
C MET A 1 8.76 22.21 -2.62
N LYS A 2 8.53 22.66 -3.85
CA LYS A 2 7.20 23.07 -4.29
C LYS A 2 6.33 21.83 -4.47
N ARG A 3 5.08 21.90 -4.01
CA ARG A 3 4.10 20.82 -4.14
C ARG A 3 2.81 21.42 -4.70
N GLU A 4 2.26 20.81 -5.74
CA GLU A 4 1.09 21.31 -6.48
C GLU A 4 0.01 20.24 -6.50
N ILE A 5 -1.23 20.59 -6.14
CA ILE A 5 -2.36 19.69 -6.29
C ILE A 5 -2.83 19.72 -7.74
N ILE A 6 -2.93 18.55 -8.36
CA ILE A 6 -3.45 18.40 -9.73
C ILE A 6 -4.56 17.35 -9.74
N ILE A 7 -5.51 17.47 -10.68
CA ILE A 7 -6.54 16.47 -10.91
C ILE A 7 -6.04 15.45 -11.95
N THR A 8 -6.20 14.17 -11.62
CA THR A 8 -5.84 13.04 -12.49
C THR A 8 -6.99 12.66 -13.42
N ALA A 9 -6.75 11.77 -14.37
CA ALA A 9 -7.73 11.42 -15.39
C ALA A 9 -8.98 10.69 -14.85
N ASP A 10 -8.95 10.17 -13.63
CA ASP A 10 -10.10 9.52 -12.99
C ASP A 10 -10.90 10.45 -12.06
N GLY A 11 -10.58 11.75 -12.01
CA GLY A 11 -11.23 12.75 -11.16
C GLY A 11 -10.56 12.94 -9.80
N SER A 12 -9.76 11.97 -9.35
CA SER A 12 -9.02 12.09 -8.09
C SER A 12 -7.84 13.04 -8.19
N SER A 13 -7.51 13.69 -7.08
CA SER A 13 -6.36 14.58 -6.94
C SER A 13 -5.05 13.81 -6.75
N THR A 14 -3.92 14.42 -7.05
CA THR A 14 -2.60 13.97 -6.57
C THR A 14 -1.69 15.16 -6.31
N ILE A 15 -0.65 14.95 -5.50
CA ILE A 15 0.38 15.95 -5.24
C ILE A 15 1.50 15.76 -6.28
N HIS A 16 1.75 16.79 -7.08
CA HIS A 16 2.86 16.88 -8.02
C HIS A 16 4.04 17.62 -7.40
N ILE A 17 5.25 17.09 -7.61
CA ILE A 17 6.52 17.68 -7.24
C ILE A 17 7.24 18.11 -8.54
N PRO A 18 7.13 19.39 -8.94
CA PRO A 18 7.67 19.86 -10.22
C PRO A 18 9.18 19.68 -10.35
N GLU A 19 9.94 19.85 -9.25
CA GLU A 19 11.40 19.71 -9.29
C GLU A 19 11.85 18.28 -9.64
N TRP A 20 11.03 17.27 -9.33
CA TRP A 20 11.29 15.86 -9.65
C TRP A 20 10.61 15.41 -10.94
N ASN A 21 9.67 16.21 -11.44
CA ASN A 21 8.70 15.82 -12.44
C ASN A 21 8.08 14.46 -12.07
N GLU A 22 7.60 14.36 -10.83
CA GLU A 22 7.07 13.16 -10.21
C GLU A 22 5.84 13.50 -9.38
N GLN A 23 4.90 12.57 -9.28
CA GLN A 23 3.67 12.73 -8.52
C GLN A 23 3.60 11.64 -7.44
N TYR A 24 2.81 11.86 -6.39
CA TYR A 24 2.52 10.81 -5.40
C TYR A 24 1.74 9.65 -6.04
N HIS A 25 0.86 9.94 -6.99
CA HIS A 25 0.06 8.95 -7.72
C HIS A 25 0.00 9.25 -9.21
N SER A 26 -0.27 8.26 -10.05
CA SER A 26 -0.34 8.44 -11.50
C SER A 26 -1.37 9.50 -11.92
N LYS A 27 -0.94 10.40 -12.81
CA LYS A 27 -1.84 11.34 -13.50
C LYS A 27 -2.91 10.65 -14.37
N HIS A 28 -2.75 9.36 -14.68
CA HIS A 28 -3.74 8.58 -15.42
C HIS A 28 -4.92 8.10 -14.55
N GLY A 29 -4.86 8.35 -13.24
CA GLY A 29 -5.91 8.03 -12.28
C GLY A 29 -5.31 7.48 -11.00
N ALA A 30 -5.35 8.26 -9.91
CA ALA A 30 -4.75 7.83 -8.64
C ALA A 30 -5.56 6.69 -8.00
N ILE A 31 -6.89 6.84 -7.93
CA ILE A 31 -7.78 5.84 -7.38
C ILE A 31 -7.76 4.57 -8.25
N GLN A 32 -7.81 4.71 -9.57
CA GLN A 32 -7.76 3.56 -10.49
C GLN A 32 -6.45 2.78 -10.38
N GLU A 33 -5.32 3.47 -10.26
CA GLU A 33 -4.03 2.83 -10.02
C GLU A 33 -4.02 2.08 -8.68
N ALA A 34 -4.45 2.72 -7.60
CA ALA A 34 -4.46 2.12 -6.27
C ALA A 34 -5.34 0.87 -6.19
N TYR A 35 -6.56 0.93 -6.74
CA TYR A 35 -7.44 -0.24 -6.83
C TYR A 35 -6.83 -1.36 -7.68
N HIS A 36 -6.14 -1.04 -8.78
CA HIS A 36 -5.56 -2.06 -9.64
C HIS A 36 -4.34 -2.72 -9.00
N VAL A 37 -3.39 -1.92 -8.51
CA VAL A 37 -2.09 -2.40 -8.00
C VAL A 37 -2.24 -3.02 -6.62
N PHE A 38 -2.79 -2.27 -5.66
CA PHE A 38 -2.74 -2.61 -4.25
C PHE A 38 -3.95 -3.45 -3.83
N ILE A 39 -5.15 -3.10 -4.29
CA ILE A 39 -6.36 -3.84 -3.91
C ILE A 39 -6.51 -5.13 -4.72
N LYS A 40 -6.68 -5.04 -6.04
CA LYS A 40 -6.95 -6.20 -6.89
C LYS A 40 -5.80 -7.20 -6.91
N HIS A 41 -4.57 -6.70 -7.08
CA HIS A 41 -3.39 -7.56 -7.21
C HIS A 41 -2.67 -7.84 -5.89
N GLY A 42 -2.99 -7.11 -4.82
CA GLY A 42 -2.51 -7.33 -3.45
C GLY A 42 -3.59 -7.89 -2.53
N LEU A 43 -4.45 -7.03 -1.97
CA LEU A 43 -5.43 -7.41 -0.93
C LEU A 43 -6.35 -8.54 -1.36
N HIS A 44 -7.02 -8.41 -2.50
CA HIS A 44 -7.93 -9.44 -3.02
C HIS A 44 -7.18 -10.72 -3.36
N TYR A 45 -5.91 -10.63 -3.79
CA TYR A 45 -5.09 -11.81 -4.04
C TYR A 45 -4.81 -12.59 -2.75
N ILE A 46 -4.35 -11.91 -1.70
CA ILE A 46 -4.08 -12.53 -0.39
C ILE A 46 -5.36 -13.09 0.23
N PHE A 47 -6.43 -12.28 0.24
CA PHE A 47 -7.73 -12.68 0.76
C PHE A 47 -8.21 -13.97 0.08
N ASN A 48 -8.19 -14.02 -1.26
CA ASN A 48 -8.61 -15.21 -1.99
C ASN A 48 -7.67 -16.40 -1.77
N SER A 49 -6.35 -16.21 -1.61
CA SER A 49 -5.45 -17.34 -1.34
C SER A 49 -5.68 -17.97 0.03
N GLU A 50 -5.96 -17.17 1.06
CA GLU A 50 -6.25 -17.68 2.41
C GLU A 50 -7.64 -18.33 2.49
N HIS A 51 -8.61 -17.86 1.69
CA HIS A 51 -10.00 -18.35 1.71
C HIS A 51 -10.30 -19.43 0.67
N SER A 52 -9.37 -19.73 -0.25
CA SER A 52 -9.50 -20.84 -1.21
C SER A 52 -9.22 -22.22 -0.58
N GLY A 53 -8.85 -22.24 0.71
CA GLY A 53 -8.39 -23.42 1.45
C GLY A 53 -9.42 -24.11 2.34
N SER A 54 -10.73 -24.03 2.11
CA SER A 54 -11.71 -24.87 2.85
C SER A 54 -13.13 -24.80 2.28
N ALA A 55 -13.37 -25.46 1.14
CA ALA A 55 -14.73 -25.80 0.72
C ALA A 55 -15.35 -26.98 1.52
N GLN A 56 -14.76 -27.37 2.67
CA GLN A 56 -15.21 -28.53 3.45
C GLN A 56 -15.39 -28.29 4.96
N ASP A 57 -15.10 -27.11 5.51
CA ASP A 57 -15.30 -26.84 6.94
C ASP A 57 -16.36 -25.74 7.15
N GLU A 58 -17.62 -26.10 6.89
CA GLU A 58 -18.81 -25.27 7.20
C GLU A 58 -19.08 -25.10 8.73
N LEU A 59 -18.07 -25.28 9.59
CA LEU A 59 -18.25 -25.32 11.05
C LEU A 59 -17.31 -24.43 11.86
N HIS A 60 -16.50 -23.57 11.23
CA HIS A 60 -15.73 -22.54 11.94
C HIS A 60 -16.00 -21.15 11.36
N GLU A 61 -17.15 -20.58 11.72
CA GLU A 61 -17.52 -19.18 11.48
C GLU A 61 -16.72 -18.17 12.35
N GLU A 62 -15.76 -18.62 13.19
CA GLU A 62 -15.35 -17.84 14.38
C GLU A 62 -13.92 -17.28 14.44
N SER A 63 -13.12 -17.33 13.37
CA SER A 63 -11.98 -16.39 13.29
C SER A 63 -11.57 -16.12 11.85
N LEU A 64 -12.05 -15.00 11.29
CA LEU A 64 -11.34 -14.38 10.18
C LEU A 64 -9.97 -13.96 10.72
N ASN A 65 -8.91 -14.58 10.22
CA ASN A 65 -7.55 -14.18 10.59
C ASN A 65 -7.36 -12.72 10.19
N THR A 66 -6.94 -11.88 11.15
CA THR A 66 -6.58 -10.49 10.87
C THR A 66 -5.49 -10.44 9.82
N LEU A 67 -5.75 -9.72 8.72
CA LEU A 67 -4.73 -9.47 7.70
C LEU A 67 -3.86 -8.30 8.15
N SER A 68 -2.55 -8.54 8.28
CA SER A 68 -1.58 -7.49 8.57
C SER A 68 -0.98 -6.96 7.27
N ILE A 69 -1.08 -5.65 7.05
CA ILE A 69 -0.60 -4.96 5.85
C ILE A 69 0.46 -3.93 6.25
N LEU A 70 1.56 -3.87 5.51
CA LEU A 70 2.57 -2.82 5.62
C LEU A 70 2.59 -2.00 4.32
N GLU A 71 2.44 -0.68 4.43
CA GLU A 71 2.62 0.27 3.35
C GLU A 71 3.96 1.00 3.49
N ILE A 72 4.72 0.98 2.41
CA ILE A 72 5.98 1.69 2.26
C ILE A 72 5.70 2.99 1.51
N GLY A 73 5.63 4.09 2.24
CA GLY A 73 5.22 5.40 1.75
C GLY A 73 3.73 5.65 2.02
N PHE A 74 3.37 5.89 3.29
CA PHE A 74 1.97 6.24 3.65
C PHE A 74 1.46 7.46 2.87
N GLY A 75 2.35 8.42 2.61
CA GLY A 75 2.13 9.52 1.68
C GLY A 75 0.82 10.25 1.90
N THR A 76 -0.07 10.18 0.90
CA THR A 76 -1.36 10.88 0.92
C THR A 76 -2.49 10.09 1.60
N GLY A 77 -2.21 8.93 2.17
CA GLY A 77 -3.21 8.07 2.82
C GLY A 77 -4.22 7.41 1.87
N LEU A 78 -3.98 7.42 0.56
CA LEU A 78 -4.95 6.92 -0.44
C LEU A 78 -5.13 5.40 -0.32
N ASN A 79 -4.03 4.64 -0.29
CA ASN A 79 -4.12 3.18 -0.19
C ASN A 79 -4.74 2.75 1.15
N ALA A 80 -4.42 3.46 2.24
CA ALA A 80 -5.04 3.22 3.54
C ALA A 80 -6.56 3.48 3.52
N LEU A 81 -7.01 4.60 2.93
CA LEU A 81 -8.44 4.92 2.82
C LEU A 81 -9.20 3.89 1.97
N ILE A 82 -8.62 3.48 0.83
CA ILE A 82 -9.25 2.45 -0.01
C ILE A 82 -9.26 1.10 0.73
N THR A 83 -8.19 0.75 1.44
CA THR A 83 -8.11 -0.50 2.21
C THR A 83 -9.12 -0.50 3.35
N TYR A 84 -9.36 0.63 4.02
CA TYR A 84 -10.44 0.81 5.00
C TYR A 84 -11.83 0.53 4.37
N VAL A 85 -12.09 1.06 3.17
CA VAL A 85 -13.36 0.80 2.47
C VAL A 85 -13.49 -0.70 2.14
N GLU A 86 -12.41 -1.32 1.68
CA GLU A 86 -12.41 -2.73 1.29
C GLU A 86 -12.48 -3.68 2.50
N SER A 87 -11.90 -3.33 3.66
CA SER A 87 -12.02 -4.13 4.88
C SER A 87 -13.48 -4.28 5.31
N GLY A 88 -14.26 -3.19 5.24
CA GLY A 88 -15.69 -3.21 5.53
C GLY A 88 -16.50 -4.05 4.53
N LYS A 89 -16.15 -4.02 3.24
CA LYS A 89 -16.82 -4.82 2.20
C LYS A 89 -16.52 -6.32 2.33
N LEU A 90 -15.25 -6.66 2.56
CA LEU A 90 -14.79 -8.03 2.74
C LEU A 90 -15.13 -8.59 4.14
N LYS A 91 -15.48 -7.70 5.08
CA LYS A 91 -15.77 -8.00 6.49
C LYS A 91 -14.60 -8.67 7.21
N ILE A 92 -13.36 -8.35 6.82
CA ILE A 92 -12.15 -8.88 7.44
C ILE A 92 -11.49 -7.85 8.34
N PRO A 93 -10.98 -8.22 9.52
CA PRO A 93 -10.12 -7.34 10.30
C PRO A 93 -8.80 -7.10 9.55
N ILE A 94 -8.43 -5.83 9.38
CA ILE A 94 -7.15 -5.42 8.82
C ILE A 94 -6.37 -4.62 9.88
N ASN A 95 -5.15 -5.07 10.16
CA ASN A 95 -4.15 -4.27 10.85
C ASN A 95 -3.23 -3.62 9.82
N TYR A 96 -3.31 -2.30 9.68
CA TYR A 96 -2.60 -1.54 8.66
C TYR A 96 -1.47 -0.72 9.28
N VAL A 97 -0.25 -0.93 8.81
CA VAL A 97 0.93 -0.16 9.20
C VAL A 97 1.40 0.68 8.03
N GLY A 98 1.42 2.00 8.17
CA GLY A 98 1.97 2.92 7.18
C GLY A 98 3.29 3.53 7.62
N VAL A 99 4.37 3.33 6.86
CA VAL A 99 5.67 3.95 7.14
C VAL A 99 5.89 5.16 6.23
N GLU A 100 6.32 6.27 6.81
CA GLU A 100 6.57 7.51 6.08
C GLU A 100 7.73 8.29 6.71
N GLY A 101 8.72 8.67 5.90
CA GLY A 101 9.86 9.46 6.38
C GLY A 101 9.61 10.97 6.36
N TYR A 102 8.65 11.43 5.54
CA TYR A 102 8.32 12.84 5.38
C TYR A 102 6.81 13.06 5.27
N PRO A 103 6.06 13.03 6.38
CA PRO A 103 4.61 13.16 6.38
C PRO A 103 4.11 14.36 5.56
N VAL A 104 3.05 14.14 4.78
CA VAL A 104 2.38 15.20 4.02
C VAL A 104 1.75 16.20 4.98
N SER A 105 1.88 17.50 4.69
CA SER A 105 1.35 18.53 5.57
C SER A 105 -0.18 18.51 5.62
N SER A 106 -0.76 18.89 6.77
CA SER A 106 -2.22 19.00 6.91
C SER A 106 -2.86 19.97 5.91
N GLU A 107 -2.15 21.02 5.52
CA GLU A 107 -2.59 21.96 4.47
C GLU A 107 -2.71 21.30 3.10
N GLU A 108 -1.83 20.35 2.79
CA GLU A 108 -1.88 19.60 1.53
C GLU A 108 -2.95 18.52 1.58
N ILE A 109 -3.07 17.80 2.69
CA ILE A 109 -4.10 16.75 2.89
C ILE A 109 -5.51 17.32 2.70
N THR A 110 -5.79 18.50 3.26
CA THR A 110 -7.12 19.13 3.14
C THR A 110 -7.50 19.55 1.72
N LYS A 111 -6.54 19.58 0.78
CA LYS A 111 -6.79 19.89 -0.63
C LYS A 111 -7.04 18.64 -1.47
N LEU A 112 -6.92 17.44 -0.90
CA LEU A 112 -7.16 16.18 -1.59
C LEU A 112 -8.65 15.83 -1.55
N ASN A 113 -9.17 15.31 -2.66
CA ASN A 113 -10.61 14.99 -2.82
C ASN A 113 -10.95 13.50 -2.64
N TYR A 114 -10.07 12.70 -2.03
CA TYR A 114 -10.25 11.25 -2.00
C TYR A 114 -11.52 10.79 -1.27
N ALA A 115 -11.87 11.42 -0.16
CA ALA A 115 -13.09 11.09 0.57
C ALA A 115 -14.34 11.26 -0.30
N ASP A 116 -14.42 12.39 -1.03
CA ASP A 116 -15.53 12.68 -1.93
C ASP A 116 -15.57 11.69 -3.11
N GLU A 117 -14.45 11.48 -3.80
CA GLU A 117 -14.38 10.57 -4.96
C GLU A 117 -14.67 9.10 -4.59
N LEU A 118 -14.32 8.69 -3.36
CA LEU A 118 -14.60 7.34 -2.84
C LEU A 118 -15.95 7.23 -2.14
N ASN A 119 -16.71 8.33 -2.02
CA ASN A 119 -17.97 8.40 -1.26
C ASN A 119 -17.82 7.92 0.19
N VAL A 120 -16.74 8.35 0.86
CA VAL A 120 -16.45 8.07 2.26
C VAL A 120 -16.65 9.35 3.07
N GLU A 121 -17.17 9.22 4.30
CA GLU A 121 -17.27 10.34 5.23
C GLU A 121 -15.92 11.04 5.40
N ALA A 122 -15.88 12.36 5.21
CA ALA A 122 -14.65 13.15 5.30
C ALA A 122 -13.95 13.02 6.65
N SER A 123 -14.70 12.70 7.72
CA SER A 123 -14.15 12.43 9.06
C SER A 123 -13.22 11.21 9.07
N VAL A 124 -13.47 10.19 8.26
CA VAL A 124 -12.60 9.00 8.19
C VAL A 124 -11.25 9.37 7.61
N PHE A 125 -11.22 10.07 6.47
CA PHE A 125 -9.96 10.51 5.87
C PHE A 125 -9.20 11.44 6.82
N LYS A 126 -9.93 12.30 7.53
CA LYS A 126 -9.37 13.12 8.61
C LYS A 126 -8.73 12.25 9.70
N GLU A 127 -9.44 11.26 10.23
CA GLU A 127 -8.92 10.36 11.27
C GLU A 127 -7.64 9.63 10.85
N LEU A 128 -7.54 9.16 9.60
CA LEU A 128 -6.29 8.54 9.11
C LEU A 128 -5.09 9.47 9.28
N HIS A 129 -5.25 10.78 9.06
CA HIS A 129 -4.16 11.75 9.14
C HIS A 129 -3.94 12.32 10.54
N TYR A 130 -4.98 12.47 11.36
CA TYR A 130 -4.88 13.03 12.71
C TYR A 130 -4.71 12.00 13.83
N SER A 131 -4.81 10.70 13.53
CA SER A 131 -4.40 9.64 14.47
C SER A 131 -2.95 9.82 14.92
N THR A 132 -2.63 9.36 16.14
CA THR A 132 -1.27 9.46 16.68
C THR A 132 -0.28 8.62 15.86
N TRP A 133 0.97 9.07 15.83
CA TRP A 133 2.07 8.29 15.28
C TRP A 133 2.59 7.33 16.35
N GLU A 134 3.17 6.21 15.91
CA GLU A 134 3.77 5.16 16.73
C GLU A 134 2.79 4.37 17.63
N GLU A 135 1.49 4.61 17.50
CA GLU A 135 0.46 3.95 18.29
C GLU A 135 -0.62 3.34 17.38
N GLU A 136 -1.21 2.23 17.84
CA GLU A 136 -2.36 1.64 17.18
C GLU A 136 -3.59 2.52 17.41
N TYR A 137 -4.31 2.81 16.32
CA TYR A 137 -5.54 3.59 16.34
C TYR A 137 -6.67 2.83 15.63
N GLN A 138 -7.74 2.51 16.36
CA GLN A 138 -8.91 1.84 15.78
C GLN A 138 -9.76 2.86 15.00
N ILE A 139 -9.84 2.71 13.67
CA ILE A 139 -10.66 3.58 12.81
C ILE A 139 -12.09 3.00 12.66
N SER A 140 -12.22 1.66 12.59
CA SER A 140 -13.50 0.95 12.63
C SER A 140 -13.31 -0.48 13.14
N ASP A 141 -14.39 -1.24 13.37
CA ASP A 141 -14.32 -2.65 13.79
C ASP A 141 -13.49 -3.56 12.87
N THR A 142 -13.26 -3.15 11.61
CA THR A 142 -12.50 -3.93 10.62
C THR A 142 -11.16 -3.30 10.24
N PHE A 143 -10.79 -2.14 10.80
CA PHE A 143 -9.59 -1.42 10.37
C PHE A 143 -8.89 -0.71 11.54
N THR A 144 -7.69 -1.17 11.82
CA THR A 144 -6.74 -0.56 12.76
C THR A 144 -5.59 0.04 11.97
N LEU A 145 -5.18 1.26 12.32
CA LEU A 145 -4.08 1.96 11.67
C LEU A 145 -2.97 2.27 12.68
N THR A 146 -1.74 1.93 12.31
CA THR A 146 -0.52 2.41 12.96
C THR A 146 0.30 3.17 11.92
N LYS A 147 0.65 4.42 12.20
CA LYS A 147 1.56 5.19 11.35
C LYS A 147 2.93 5.28 12.01
N GLN A 148 4.00 5.09 11.25
CA GLN A 148 5.37 5.15 11.74
C GLN A 148 6.18 6.20 10.98
N GLU A 149 6.70 7.20 11.69
CA GLU A 149 7.50 8.28 11.12
C GLU A 149 8.98 7.89 11.14
N LYS A 150 9.38 7.10 10.14
CA LYS A 150 10.75 6.56 10.02
C LYS A 150 11.13 6.30 8.57
N PHE A 151 12.42 6.17 8.31
CA PHE A 151 12.93 5.77 7.00
C PHE A 151 12.79 4.27 6.77
N PHE A 152 12.73 3.87 5.50
CA PHE A 152 12.51 2.47 5.13
C PHE A 152 13.67 1.55 5.51
N ASP A 153 14.88 2.08 5.63
CA ASP A 153 16.05 1.35 6.12
C ASP A 153 16.05 1.16 7.64
N GLU A 154 15.16 1.83 8.38
CA GLU A 154 14.95 1.64 9.82
C GLU A 154 13.89 0.56 10.12
N ILE A 155 13.29 -0.05 9.09
CA ILE A 155 12.35 -1.17 9.25
C ILE A 155 13.12 -2.42 9.68
N GLU A 156 12.76 -2.97 10.84
CA GLU A 156 13.34 -4.18 11.43
C GLU A 156 12.29 -5.29 11.68
N ASP A 157 11.08 -5.09 11.18
CA ASP A 157 9.98 -6.04 11.33
C ASP A 157 10.32 -7.40 10.72
N LYS A 158 9.85 -8.47 11.37
CA LYS A 158 10.09 -9.86 10.96
C LYS A 158 8.81 -10.67 11.04
N GLU A 159 8.39 -11.24 9.92
CA GLU A 159 7.26 -12.18 9.84
C GLU A 159 5.96 -11.61 10.44
N GLN A 160 5.72 -10.31 10.26
CA GLN A 160 4.55 -9.62 10.82
C GLN A 160 3.44 -9.41 9.80
N PHE A 161 3.77 -9.33 8.50
CA PHE A 161 2.83 -8.88 7.48
C PHE A 161 2.46 -9.98 6.49
N ASN A 162 1.18 -10.06 6.15
CA ASN A 162 0.68 -10.91 5.06
C ASN A 162 0.92 -10.23 3.71
N LEU A 163 0.89 -8.89 3.69
CA LEU A 163 0.93 -8.09 2.47
C LEU A 163 1.76 -6.81 2.66
N ILE A 164 2.57 -6.50 1.66
CA ILE A 164 3.28 -5.23 1.54
C ILE A 164 2.79 -4.46 0.31
N TYR A 165 2.35 -3.23 0.52
CA TYR A 165 2.19 -2.21 -0.51
C TYR A 165 3.50 -1.44 -0.64
N PHE A 166 4.26 -1.72 -1.69
CA PHE A 166 5.51 -1.01 -1.93
C PHE A 166 5.25 0.18 -2.86
N ASP A 167 4.91 1.33 -2.25
CA ASP A 167 4.47 2.56 -2.92
C ASP A 167 5.45 3.74 -2.71
N ALA A 168 6.74 3.44 -2.83
CA ALA A 168 7.77 4.46 -2.82
C ALA A 168 7.75 5.29 -4.13
N PHE A 169 8.30 6.51 -4.11
CA PHE A 169 8.58 7.23 -5.35
C PHE A 169 9.49 6.45 -6.28
N GLY A 170 9.30 6.62 -7.59
CA GLY A 170 9.92 5.74 -8.58
C GLY A 170 11.45 5.76 -8.54
N ALA A 171 12.08 4.62 -8.86
CA ALA A 171 13.54 4.44 -8.83
C ALA A 171 14.35 5.39 -9.73
N ARG A 172 13.69 6.26 -10.51
CA ARG A 172 14.36 7.33 -11.26
C ARG A 172 14.72 8.49 -10.33
N VAL A 173 13.82 8.82 -9.41
CA VAL A 173 13.96 9.97 -8.50
C VAL A 173 14.58 9.56 -7.17
N GLN A 174 14.26 8.36 -6.68
CA GLN A 174 14.76 7.84 -5.41
C GLN A 174 15.29 6.40 -5.57
N PRO A 175 16.36 6.17 -6.36
CA PRO A 175 16.91 4.84 -6.60
C PRO A 175 17.32 4.08 -5.33
N GLU A 176 17.69 4.79 -4.26
CA GLU A 176 18.09 4.26 -2.96
C GLU A 176 17.01 3.40 -2.29
N LEU A 177 15.73 3.70 -2.55
CA LEU A 177 14.59 2.96 -2.01
C LEU A 177 14.38 1.61 -2.73
N TRP A 178 14.99 1.40 -3.89
CA TRP A 178 14.75 0.24 -4.75
C TRP A 178 15.95 -0.72 -4.78
N THR A 179 16.68 -0.77 -3.67
CA THR A 179 17.90 -1.57 -3.53
C THR A 179 17.61 -2.95 -2.95
N GLU A 180 18.55 -3.87 -3.12
CA GLU A 180 18.49 -5.20 -2.50
C GLU A 180 18.40 -5.11 -0.97
N ALA A 181 19.06 -4.12 -0.36
CA ALA A 181 19.00 -3.92 1.09
C ALA A 181 17.57 -3.59 1.58
N ILE A 182 16.86 -2.73 0.86
CA ILE A 182 15.46 -2.41 1.18
C ILE A 182 14.56 -3.62 0.91
N PHE A 183 14.69 -4.27 -0.23
CA PHE A 183 13.87 -5.46 -0.52
C PHE A 183 14.14 -6.61 0.45
N LYS A 184 15.35 -6.74 0.99
CA LYS A 184 15.66 -7.73 2.02
C LYS A 184 14.85 -7.47 3.30
N LYS A 185 14.75 -6.22 3.75
CA LYS A 185 13.89 -5.85 4.88
C LYS A 185 12.43 -6.19 4.62
N MET A 186 11.94 -5.94 3.40
CA MET A 186 10.57 -6.29 3.03
C MET A 186 10.34 -7.81 3.01
N PHE A 187 11.32 -8.57 2.54
CA PHE A 187 11.27 -10.02 2.54
C PHE A 187 11.26 -10.58 3.98
N GLU A 188 12.07 -10.01 4.87
CA GLU A 188 12.11 -10.39 6.29
C GLU A 188 10.80 -10.02 7.02
N ALA A 189 10.21 -8.87 6.72
CA ALA A 189 8.97 -8.38 7.33
C ALA A 189 7.73 -9.21 6.96
N LEU A 190 7.73 -9.86 5.80
CA LEU A 190 6.63 -10.73 5.38
C LEU A 190 6.62 -12.05 6.15
N LYS A 191 5.42 -12.52 6.51
CA LYS A 191 5.15 -13.92 6.89
C LYS A 191 5.41 -14.85 5.70
N ASP A 192 5.52 -16.13 5.98
CA ASP A 192 5.50 -17.16 4.94
C ASP A 192 4.22 -17.04 4.09
N ASP A 193 4.35 -17.34 2.81
CA ASP A 193 3.34 -17.09 1.76
C ASP A 193 2.91 -15.62 1.57
N GLY A 194 3.56 -14.69 2.28
CA GLY A 194 3.32 -13.25 2.19
C GLY A 194 3.67 -12.67 0.82
N VAL A 195 3.03 -11.54 0.49
CA VAL A 195 3.09 -10.92 -0.84
C VAL A 195 3.54 -9.48 -0.75
N LEU A 196 4.36 -9.04 -1.71
CA LEU A 196 4.64 -7.64 -1.99
C LEU A 196 4.11 -7.27 -3.37
N VAL A 197 3.39 -6.16 -3.48
CA VAL A 197 2.96 -5.58 -4.76
C VAL A 197 3.50 -4.17 -4.95
N THR A 198 3.82 -3.83 -6.19
CA THR A 198 4.29 -2.48 -6.56
C THR A 198 3.90 -2.13 -7.98
N TYR A 199 3.62 -0.85 -8.24
CA TYR A 199 3.36 -0.35 -9.58
C TYR A 199 4.59 -0.45 -10.51
N SER A 200 5.80 -0.55 -9.94
CA SER A 200 7.05 -0.51 -10.70
C SER A 200 7.30 -1.83 -11.42
N ALA A 201 7.68 -1.76 -12.70
CA ALA A 201 8.08 -2.92 -13.52
C ALA A 201 9.51 -2.81 -14.07
N LYS A 202 10.35 -1.97 -13.47
CA LYS A 202 11.74 -1.81 -13.91
C LYS A 202 12.52 -3.12 -13.75
N GLY A 203 13.36 -3.43 -14.74
CA GLY A 203 14.19 -4.63 -14.70
C GLY A 203 15.17 -4.67 -13.52
N SER A 204 15.67 -3.51 -13.06
CA SER A 204 16.50 -3.41 -11.87
C SER A 204 15.74 -3.81 -10.60
N VAL A 205 14.52 -3.31 -10.45
CA VAL A 205 13.62 -3.62 -9.32
C VAL A 205 13.33 -5.11 -9.26
N ARG A 206 12.93 -5.70 -10.39
CA ARG A 206 12.70 -7.15 -10.48
C ARG A 206 13.93 -7.96 -10.05
N ARG A 207 15.13 -7.60 -10.52
CA ARG A 207 16.36 -8.31 -10.16
C ARG A 207 16.69 -8.17 -8.67
N ALA A 208 16.50 -6.98 -8.09
CA ALA A 208 16.73 -6.75 -6.67
C ALA A 208 15.76 -7.54 -5.77
N MET A 209 14.48 -7.62 -6.16
CA MET A 209 13.52 -8.48 -5.47
C MET A 209 13.90 -9.96 -5.59
N GLN A 210 14.32 -10.42 -6.78
CA GLN A 210 14.73 -11.81 -6.97
C GLN A 210 16.00 -12.17 -6.20
N SER A 211 16.96 -11.25 -6.06
CA SER A 211 18.22 -11.54 -5.36
C SER A 211 18.03 -11.78 -3.86
N VAL A 212 16.97 -11.23 -3.27
CA VAL A 212 16.64 -11.42 -1.85
C VAL A 212 15.67 -12.59 -1.59
N GLY A 213 15.23 -13.29 -2.64
CA GLY A 213 14.43 -14.51 -2.52
C GLY A 213 12.97 -14.42 -2.96
N PHE A 214 12.49 -13.25 -3.41
CA PHE A 214 11.11 -13.17 -3.91
C PHE A 214 10.92 -14.00 -5.20
N MET A 215 9.84 -14.77 -5.24
CA MET A 215 9.29 -15.29 -6.50
C MET A 215 8.53 -14.17 -7.19
N VAL A 216 9.16 -13.54 -8.19
CA VAL A 216 8.63 -12.34 -8.87
C VAL A 216 7.92 -12.69 -10.17
N GLU A 217 6.66 -12.28 -10.27
CA GLU A 217 5.85 -12.33 -11.49
C GLU A 217 5.55 -10.93 -12.03
N LYS A 218 5.32 -10.86 -13.34
CA LYS A 218 4.85 -9.65 -14.03
C LYS A 218 3.35 -9.76 -14.24
N LEU A 219 2.63 -8.71 -13.87
CA LEU A 219 1.19 -8.61 -14.04
C LEU A 219 0.85 -7.46 -14.98
N PRO A 220 -0.35 -7.44 -15.61
CA PRO A 220 -0.82 -6.28 -16.35
C PRO A 220 -0.76 -5.02 -15.47
N GLY A 221 -0.22 -3.93 -16.00
CA GLY A 221 -0.11 -2.66 -15.27
C GLY A 221 -1.45 -1.89 -15.18
N PRO A 222 -1.53 -0.89 -14.29
CA PRO A 222 -2.66 0.06 -14.22
C PRO A 222 -2.70 0.97 -15.46
N PRO A 223 -3.75 1.78 -15.66
CA PRO A 223 -3.81 2.77 -16.73
C PRO A 223 -2.53 3.60 -16.88
N GLY A 224 -1.97 3.62 -18.09
CA GLY A 224 -0.70 4.31 -18.38
C GLY A 224 0.57 3.48 -18.15
N LYS A 225 0.49 2.27 -17.57
CA LYS A 225 1.62 1.35 -17.35
C LYS A 225 1.33 -0.01 -18.00
N ARG A 226 2.34 -0.61 -18.65
CA ARG A 226 2.16 -1.91 -19.34
C ARG A 226 2.18 -3.09 -18.37
N GLU A 227 3.06 -3.01 -17.39
CA GLU A 227 3.34 -4.09 -16.44
C GLU A 227 3.46 -3.51 -15.03
N MET A 228 3.21 -4.34 -14.04
CA MET A 228 3.54 -4.15 -12.62
C MET A 228 4.19 -5.42 -12.07
N LEU A 229 4.68 -5.39 -10.83
CA LEU A 229 5.32 -6.56 -10.21
C LEU A 229 4.58 -7.01 -8.96
N ARG A 230 4.57 -8.32 -8.77
CA ARG A 230 4.25 -8.98 -7.50
C ARG A 230 5.38 -9.91 -7.13
N GLY A 231 5.84 -9.84 -5.89
CA GLY A 231 6.80 -10.76 -5.28
C GLY A 231 6.12 -11.60 -4.22
N ARG A 232 6.34 -12.92 -4.24
CA ARG A 232 5.87 -13.83 -3.20
C ARG A 232 7.05 -14.34 -2.37
N LYS A 233 6.91 -14.37 -1.04
CA LYS A 233 7.77 -15.14 -0.15
C LYS A 233 7.27 -16.59 -0.17
N GLY A 234 8.15 -17.53 -0.50
CA GLY A 234 7.81 -18.96 -0.39
C GLY A 234 7.83 -19.37 1.07
N GLY A 235 6.89 -20.24 1.48
CA GLY A 235 6.99 -20.99 2.73
C GLY A 235 7.98 -22.16 2.68
#